data_AF-K2CA48-F1
#
_entry.id   AF-K2CA48-F1
#
_cell.length_a   1.000
_cell.length_b   1.000
_cell.length_c   1.000
_cell.angle_alpha   90.00
_cell.angle_beta   90.00
_cell.angle_gamma   90.00
#
_symmetry.space_group_name_H-M   'P 1'
#
loop_
_entity.id
_entity.type
_entity.pdbx_description
1 polymer ?
#
loop_
_entity_poly.entity_id
_entity_poly.type
_entity_poly.pdbx_seq_one_letter_code
_entity_poly.pdbx_strand_id
1 'polypeptide(L)'
;MAIVKLQPDVNLLIKTTLPEAITEPNKSIFTSLVPETRITSLLKYVEGFPWSINYYGQILNTNNTLENYDPSTPNLTQPYYNVIDLILQVSSPIASSYSQETGITTVSGAAIAPYNIIPSVGDIFVAKVDTTEDAIFTVISVNRKTHRKDTIYEIAYNLYSYVSANPNFITTLQTRVQDTYYFNKDTNFFNRDILIKPSVKEAIDRLNNFIHTSQEYYFNTFIQRTTGSLMIPGVSDMIYDPILINFILSTVEYDNLNIKKLSLFNYSNNSFIDQPSIFNVLLTRNKSLINTINKKYKFVSSVYLNNKTRFGTPYFANIDYILFPVEPDTKIKIGNLERLSEEITDSIDVRTTNNYSLSNLTIPTLDTNLNLLHSLFEDNYYIVSKNFYDFINDPNNPNNTSISFIEFLIYKFINNEAINKEDLAIAIEKSEQWSLLHQFYLLPIMYMIIKNSI
;
A
#
# COMPACT_ATOMS: atom_id res chain seq x y z
N MET A 1 -28.46 99.41 5.84
CA MET A 1 -27.37 98.41 5.82
C MET A 1 -27.37 97.72 7.16
N ALA A 2 -27.84 96.46 7.21
CA ALA A 2 -27.98 95.69 8.44
C ALA A 2 -26.73 94.83 8.68
N ILE A 3 -26.15 94.93 9.86
CA ILE A 3 -25.04 94.11 10.33
C ILE A 3 -25.64 92.81 10.90
N VAL A 4 -25.18 91.70 10.33
CA VAL A 4 -25.57 90.33 10.68
C VAL A 4 -25.06 89.97 12.08
N LYS A 5 -25.95 89.49 12.97
CA LYS A 5 -25.60 88.83 14.24
C LYS A 5 -25.38 87.34 13.97
N LEU A 6 -24.21 86.82 14.30
CA LEU A 6 -23.90 85.39 14.34
C LEU A 6 -24.63 84.73 15.53
N GLN A 7 -25.33 83.62 15.28
CA GLN A 7 -25.87 82.74 16.31
C GLN A 7 -24.76 81.87 16.90
N PRO A 8 -24.79 81.56 18.22
CA PRO A 8 -23.81 80.69 18.83
C PRO A 8 -24.15 79.21 18.59
N ASP A 9 -23.10 78.49 18.24
CA ASP A 9 -22.82 77.06 18.17
C ASP A 9 -23.94 76.03 18.46
N VAL A 10 -24.14 75.18 17.45
CA VAL A 10 -24.94 73.96 17.47
C VAL A 10 -24.31 72.95 18.43
N ASN A 11 -25.04 72.57 19.47
CA ASN A 11 -24.66 71.47 20.37
C ASN A 11 -24.73 70.13 19.61
N LEU A 12 -23.58 69.55 19.26
CA LEU A 12 -23.51 68.22 18.65
C LEU A 12 -23.84 67.16 19.70
N LEU A 13 -24.91 66.39 19.46
CA LEU A 13 -25.26 65.20 20.24
C LEU A 13 -24.17 64.14 20.09
N ILE A 14 -23.37 63.94 21.13
CA ILE A 14 -22.40 62.85 21.22
C ILE A 14 -23.19 61.55 21.39
N LYS A 15 -23.30 60.75 20.33
CA LYS A 15 -23.74 59.36 20.43
C LYS A 15 -22.62 58.54 21.07
N THR A 16 -22.77 58.21 22.34
CA THR A 16 -21.97 57.17 23.02
C THR A 16 -22.38 55.82 22.45
N THR A 17 -21.60 55.28 21.52
CA THR A 17 -21.73 53.88 21.10
C THR A 17 -21.13 53.00 22.19
N LEU A 18 -21.96 52.39 23.03
CA LEU A 18 -21.55 51.25 23.85
C LEU A 18 -21.09 50.12 22.90
N PRO A 19 -19.91 49.52 23.11
CA PRO A 19 -19.49 48.38 22.33
C PRO A 19 -20.40 47.19 22.65
N GLU A 20 -21.17 46.71 21.68
CA GLU A 20 -21.80 45.39 21.76
C GLU A 20 -20.71 44.34 21.63
N ALA A 21 -20.48 43.58 22.70
CA ALA A 21 -19.61 42.43 22.67
C ALA A 21 -20.26 41.35 21.79
N ILE A 22 -19.75 41.18 20.57
CA ILE A 22 -20.07 40.03 19.73
C ILE A 22 -19.51 38.81 20.48
N THR A 23 -20.38 37.95 21.00
CA THR A 23 -19.95 36.69 21.63
C THR A 23 -19.30 35.82 20.55
N GLU A 24 -17.98 35.64 20.60
CA GLU A 24 -17.33 34.60 19.80
C GLU A 24 -17.97 33.24 20.14
N PRO A 25 -18.26 32.38 19.14
CA PRO A 25 -18.72 31.04 19.42
C PRO A 25 -17.67 30.32 20.29
N ASN A 26 -18.13 29.61 21.32
CA ASN A 26 -17.26 28.89 22.25
C ASN A 26 -16.30 27.96 21.49
N LYS A 27 -15.02 28.33 21.42
CA LYS A 27 -13.96 27.45 20.91
C LYS A 27 -13.72 26.37 21.96
N SER A 28 -13.83 25.11 21.57
CA SER A 28 -13.47 23.98 22.43
C SER A 28 -11.97 24.03 22.71
N ILE A 29 -11.60 24.21 23.98
CA ILE A 29 -10.20 24.22 24.43
C ILE A 29 -9.80 22.76 24.70
N PHE A 30 -8.83 22.24 23.95
CA PHE A 30 -8.32 20.88 24.14
C PHE A 30 -7.11 20.91 25.08
N THR A 31 -7.06 20.01 26.06
CA THR A 31 -5.87 19.82 26.92
C THR A 31 -5.11 18.59 26.46
N SER A 32 -3.87 18.74 25.99
CA SER A 32 -2.99 17.61 25.64
C SER A 32 -2.24 17.12 26.89
N LEU A 33 -2.87 16.20 27.61
CA LEU A 33 -2.20 15.47 28.69
C LEU A 33 -1.91 14.06 28.15
N VAL A 34 -0.61 13.70 28.04
CA VAL A 34 -0.01 12.41 27.58
C VAL A 34 0.50 12.43 26.11
N PRO A 35 1.63 11.75 25.78
CA PRO A 35 2.03 11.53 24.38
C PRO A 35 0.92 10.83 23.59
N GLU A 36 0.33 11.56 22.64
CA GLU A 36 -0.86 11.21 21.85
C GLU A 36 -0.70 9.92 21.03
N THR A 37 0.54 9.55 20.69
CA THR A 37 0.86 8.49 19.70
C THR A 37 0.53 7.07 20.12
N ARG A 38 0.35 6.77 21.42
CA ARG A 38 0.03 5.40 21.90
C ARG A 38 -1.46 5.11 22.00
N ILE A 39 -2.32 6.14 22.06
CA ILE A 39 -3.76 5.97 22.33
C ILE A 39 -4.54 5.82 21.01
N THR A 40 -4.08 6.43 19.92
CA THR A 40 -4.72 6.35 18.60
C THR A 40 -4.83 4.91 18.08
N SER A 41 -3.87 4.04 18.42
CA SER A 41 -3.91 2.61 18.07
C SER A 41 -5.05 1.85 18.78
N LEU A 42 -5.37 2.24 20.02
CA LEU A 42 -6.44 1.63 20.82
C LEU A 42 -7.83 2.13 20.42
N LEU A 43 -7.95 3.39 19.99
CA LEU A 43 -9.21 3.97 19.51
C LEU A 43 -9.79 3.28 18.27
N LYS A 44 -9.02 2.41 17.61
CA LYS A 44 -9.48 1.57 16.50
C LYS A 44 -10.29 0.35 16.96
N TYR A 45 -10.10 -0.11 18.20
CA TYR A 45 -10.80 -1.26 18.76
C TYR A 45 -12.01 -0.77 19.55
N VAL A 46 -13.11 -0.60 18.85
CA VAL A 46 -14.38 -0.16 19.42
C VAL A 46 -15.30 -1.37 19.55
N GLU A 47 -15.93 -1.51 20.71
CA GLU A 47 -16.93 -2.55 20.97
C GLU A 47 -18.22 -2.29 20.18
N GLY A 48 -18.80 -3.35 19.62
CA GLY A 48 -20.04 -3.30 18.86
C GLY A 48 -20.12 -4.43 17.86
N PHE A 49 -21.28 -4.53 17.20
CA PHE A 49 -21.43 -5.43 16.06
C PHE A 49 -21.01 -4.73 14.77
N PRO A 50 -20.06 -5.27 13.98
CA PRO A 50 -19.62 -4.62 12.75
C PRO A 50 -20.72 -4.69 11.69
N TRP A 51 -21.19 -3.53 11.24
CA TRP A 51 -22.23 -3.42 10.22
C TRP A 51 -21.69 -2.67 9.00
N SER A 52 -21.67 -3.34 7.85
CA SER A 52 -21.18 -2.80 6.58
C SER A 52 -22.27 -1.97 5.92
N ILE A 53 -21.96 -0.71 5.62
CA ILE A 53 -22.90 0.28 5.08
C ILE A 53 -22.27 1.08 3.94
N ASN A 54 -23.11 1.71 3.12
CA ASN A 54 -22.68 2.76 2.19
C ASN A 54 -23.06 4.12 2.79
N TYR A 55 -22.04 4.90 3.13
CA TYR A 55 -22.20 6.15 3.88
C TYR A 55 -22.15 7.37 2.95
N TYR A 56 -23.11 8.27 3.09
CA TYR A 56 -23.21 9.51 2.34
C TYR A 56 -23.08 10.69 3.30
N GLY A 57 -21.90 11.30 3.34
CA GLY A 57 -21.62 12.47 4.16
C GLY A 57 -21.79 13.77 3.39
N GLN A 58 -22.34 14.79 4.03
CA GLN A 58 -22.46 16.12 3.43
C GLN A 58 -21.10 16.81 3.30
N ILE A 59 -20.86 17.47 2.17
CA ILE A 59 -19.68 18.33 1.99
C ILE A 59 -20.06 19.74 2.44
N LEU A 60 -19.57 20.15 3.61
CA LEU A 60 -19.92 21.41 4.25
C LEU A 60 -18.76 22.40 4.19
N ASN A 61 -19.07 23.62 3.76
CA ASN A 61 -18.19 24.79 3.94
C ASN A 61 -18.54 25.52 5.24
N THR A 62 -17.66 26.38 5.73
CA THR A 62 -17.83 27.15 6.99
C THR A 62 -19.14 27.94 7.08
N ASN A 63 -19.73 28.31 5.93
CA ASN A 63 -20.96 29.11 5.85
C ASN A 63 -22.22 28.27 5.58
N ASN A 64 -22.10 26.96 5.43
CA ASN A 64 -23.24 26.08 5.14
C ASN A 64 -23.93 25.66 6.43
N THR A 65 -25.25 25.66 6.42
CA THR A 65 -26.07 25.10 7.50
C THR A 65 -26.22 23.59 7.33
N LEU A 66 -26.29 22.87 8.45
CA LEU A 66 -26.65 21.46 8.46
C LEU A 66 -28.14 21.33 8.11
N GLU A 67 -28.44 20.69 7.00
CA GLU A 67 -29.81 20.45 6.54
C GLU A 67 -30.04 18.96 6.35
N ASN A 68 -31.28 18.53 6.55
CA ASN A 68 -31.66 17.18 6.13
C ASN A 68 -31.70 17.11 4.61
N TYR A 69 -31.39 15.93 4.07
CA TYR A 69 -31.49 15.71 2.63
C TYR A 69 -32.90 15.90 2.12
N ASP A 70 -33.03 16.75 1.10
CA ASP A 70 -34.28 16.98 0.38
C ASP A 70 -34.09 16.62 -1.10
N PRO A 71 -34.84 15.64 -1.66
CA PRO A 71 -34.80 15.32 -3.08
C PRO A 71 -35.20 16.49 -4.00
N SER A 72 -35.97 17.46 -3.52
CA SER A 72 -36.48 18.58 -4.32
C SER A 72 -35.47 19.70 -4.52
N THR A 73 -34.42 19.78 -3.70
CA THR A 73 -33.40 20.83 -3.82
C THR A 73 -32.46 20.56 -5.01
N PRO A 74 -31.90 21.59 -5.66
CA PRO A 74 -30.93 21.40 -6.74
C PRO A 74 -29.66 20.65 -6.29
N ASN A 75 -29.05 19.89 -7.20
CA ASN A 75 -27.86 19.07 -6.88
C ASN A 75 -26.65 19.90 -6.39
N LEU A 76 -26.55 21.17 -6.80
CA LEU A 76 -25.44 22.05 -6.43
C LEU A 76 -25.51 22.57 -4.99
N THR A 77 -26.69 22.56 -4.35
CA THR A 77 -26.87 23.14 -3.02
C THR A 77 -26.53 22.16 -1.90
N GLN A 78 -26.68 20.86 -2.14
CA GLN A 78 -26.41 19.80 -1.16
C GLN A 78 -25.50 18.72 -1.77
N PRO A 79 -24.17 18.99 -1.89
CA PRO A 79 -23.21 18.01 -2.37
C PRO A 79 -22.87 16.96 -1.30
N TYR A 80 -22.66 15.71 -1.74
CA TYR A 80 -22.29 14.59 -0.87
C TYR A 80 -20.99 13.92 -1.33
N TYR A 81 -20.30 13.29 -0.39
CA TYR A 81 -19.30 12.27 -0.67
C TYR A 81 -19.84 10.90 -0.25
N ASN A 82 -19.47 9.85 -1.00
CA ASN A 82 -19.88 8.48 -0.73
C ASN A 82 -18.68 7.67 -0.22
N VAL A 83 -18.86 6.91 0.86
CA VAL A 83 -17.91 5.92 1.34
C VAL A 83 -18.55 4.53 1.24
N ILE A 84 -17.99 3.70 0.37
CA ILE A 84 -18.46 2.35 0.10
C ILE A 84 -17.88 1.38 1.13
N ASP A 85 -18.71 0.43 1.59
CA ASP A 85 -18.38 -0.62 2.55
C ASP A 85 -17.79 -0.12 3.89
N LEU A 86 -18.27 1.03 4.35
CA LEU A 86 -17.92 1.57 5.65
C LEU A 86 -18.43 0.65 6.76
N ILE A 87 -17.55 0.32 7.72
CA ILE A 87 -17.94 -0.48 8.88
C ILE A 87 -18.26 0.43 10.06
N LEU A 88 -19.52 0.43 10.49
CA LEU A 88 -19.94 1.00 11.76
C LEU A 88 -19.96 -0.07 12.85
N GLN A 89 -19.66 0.32 14.09
CA GLN A 89 -19.78 -0.57 15.25
C GLN A 89 -21.10 -0.30 15.95
N VAL A 90 -22.10 -1.15 15.71
CA VAL A 90 -23.46 -0.98 16.28
C VAL A 90 -23.40 -1.21 17.78
N SER A 91 -23.76 -0.18 18.55
CA SER A 91 -23.79 -0.21 20.02
C SER A 91 -25.19 -0.54 20.55
N SER A 92 -26.24 -0.11 19.86
CA SER A 92 -27.64 -0.46 20.15
C SER A 92 -28.29 -1.09 18.93
N PRO A 93 -28.93 -2.26 19.08
CA PRO A 93 -29.68 -2.87 17.98
C PRO A 93 -30.82 -1.96 17.53
N ILE A 94 -31.30 -2.20 16.32
CA ILE A 94 -32.43 -1.49 15.74
C ILE A 94 -33.70 -1.84 16.53
N ALA A 95 -34.39 -0.82 17.05
CA ALA A 95 -35.63 -0.97 17.82
C ALA A 95 -36.73 -0.06 17.25
N SER A 96 -37.96 -0.59 17.21
CA SER A 96 -39.15 0.19 16.85
C SER A 96 -39.82 0.78 18.09
N SER A 97 -40.14 2.06 18.04
CA SER A 97 -40.91 2.77 19.06
C SER A 97 -42.14 3.41 18.43
N TYR A 98 -43.31 3.21 19.03
CA TYR A 98 -44.56 3.83 18.61
C TYR A 98 -44.90 4.97 19.56
N SER A 99 -44.99 6.19 19.05
CA SER A 99 -45.48 7.33 19.83
C SER A 99 -47.00 7.40 19.75
N GLN A 100 -47.68 7.29 20.90
CA GLN A 100 -49.14 7.40 20.98
C GLN A 100 -49.64 8.83 20.71
N GLU A 101 -48.78 9.84 20.89
CA GLU A 101 -49.15 11.25 20.69
C GLU A 101 -49.14 11.64 19.20
N THR A 102 -48.18 11.12 18.42
CA THR A 102 -48.05 11.43 16.99
C THR A 102 -48.58 10.32 16.10
N GLY A 103 -48.81 9.12 16.63
CA GLY A 103 -49.22 7.95 15.88
C GLY A 103 -48.16 7.40 14.92
N ILE A 104 -46.91 7.85 15.04
CA ILE A 104 -45.81 7.50 14.14
C ILE A 104 -44.97 6.40 14.80
N THR A 105 -44.72 5.34 14.05
CA THR A 105 -43.71 4.32 14.38
C THR A 105 -42.35 4.79 13.88
N THR A 106 -41.40 5.00 14.77
CA THR A 106 -40.01 5.29 14.44
C THR A 106 -39.15 4.06 14.69
N VAL A 107 -38.20 3.80 13.80
CA VAL A 107 -37.22 2.73 13.95
C VAL A 107 -35.87 3.40 14.13
N SER A 108 -35.21 3.13 15.26
CA SER A 108 -34.01 3.86 15.69
C SER A 108 -32.91 2.90 16.15
N GLY A 109 -31.65 3.32 16.02
CA GLY A 109 -30.48 2.59 16.49
C GLY A 109 -29.32 3.53 16.79
N ALA A 110 -28.24 2.97 17.34
CA ALA A 110 -27.02 3.71 17.64
C ALA A 110 -25.79 2.90 17.24
N ALA A 111 -24.80 3.58 16.67
CA ALA A 111 -23.53 2.99 16.28
C ALA A 111 -22.38 3.97 16.49
N ILE A 112 -21.16 3.44 16.47
CA ILE A 112 -19.94 4.22 16.60
C ILE A 112 -19.24 4.22 15.24
N ALA A 113 -18.92 5.42 14.75
CA ALA A 113 -18.18 5.62 13.53
C ALA A 113 -16.69 5.26 13.73
N PRO A 114 -16.03 4.71 12.69
CA PRO A 114 -14.62 4.39 12.78
C PRO A 114 -13.78 5.66 12.93
N TYR A 115 -12.57 5.48 13.46
CA TYR A 115 -11.62 6.56 13.70
C TYR A 115 -11.37 7.42 12.45
N ASN A 116 -11.10 8.72 12.62
CA ASN A 116 -10.95 9.75 11.55
C ASN A 116 -12.17 10.03 10.67
N ILE A 117 -13.31 9.35 10.85
CA ILE A 117 -14.55 9.73 10.19
C ILE A 117 -15.35 10.63 11.12
N ILE A 118 -15.68 11.82 10.64
CA ILE A 118 -16.45 12.82 11.38
C ILE A 118 -17.86 12.85 10.78
N PRO A 119 -18.83 12.15 11.39
CA PRO A 119 -20.20 12.19 10.92
C PRO A 119 -20.87 13.52 11.27
N SER A 120 -21.81 13.94 10.44
CA SER A 120 -22.62 15.13 10.63
C SER A 120 -24.10 14.77 10.80
N VAL A 121 -24.85 15.65 11.46
CA VAL A 121 -26.31 15.51 11.55
C VAL A 121 -26.92 15.74 10.16
N GLY A 122 -27.83 14.86 9.74
CA GLY A 122 -28.41 14.89 8.40
C GLY A 122 -27.68 14.03 7.37
N ASP A 123 -26.54 13.41 7.73
CA ASP A 123 -25.88 12.43 6.87
C ASP A 123 -26.78 11.19 6.67
N ILE A 124 -26.63 10.54 5.51
CA ILE A 124 -27.44 9.38 5.12
C ILE A 124 -26.54 8.16 5.02
N PHE A 125 -27.06 6.98 5.34
CA PHE A 125 -26.42 5.75 4.91
C PHE A 125 -27.44 4.71 4.46
N VAL A 126 -26.98 3.83 3.57
CA VAL A 126 -27.76 2.71 3.06
C VAL A 126 -27.16 1.42 3.57
N ALA A 127 -28.00 0.57 4.15
CA ALA A 127 -27.57 -0.66 4.78
C ALA A 127 -28.57 -1.80 4.54
N LYS A 128 -28.05 -3.03 4.51
CA LYS A 128 -28.87 -4.24 4.49
C LYS A 128 -29.39 -4.51 5.90
N VAL A 129 -30.71 -4.53 6.05
CA VAL A 129 -31.40 -4.84 7.31
C VAL A 129 -31.86 -6.30 7.31
N ASP A 130 -32.34 -6.79 6.17
CA ASP A 130 -32.78 -8.17 5.95
C ASP A 130 -32.15 -8.76 4.67
N THR A 131 -32.44 -10.03 4.39
CA THR A 131 -31.86 -10.77 3.25
C THR A 131 -32.24 -10.22 1.87
N THR A 132 -33.31 -9.45 1.77
CA THR A 132 -33.91 -9.04 0.48
C THR A 132 -34.06 -7.55 0.29
N GLU A 133 -33.93 -6.73 1.33
CA GLU A 133 -34.19 -5.29 1.25
C GLU A 133 -33.09 -4.44 1.89
N ASP A 134 -32.73 -3.38 1.16
CA ASP A 134 -31.87 -2.30 1.63
C ASP A 134 -32.74 -1.21 2.26
N ALA A 135 -32.24 -0.63 3.34
CA ALA A 135 -32.89 0.45 4.07
C ALA A 135 -32.02 1.70 4.08
N ILE A 136 -32.70 2.85 4.09
CA ILE A 136 -32.10 4.17 4.13
C ILE A 136 -32.25 4.71 5.55
N PHE A 137 -31.13 5.09 6.15
CA PHE A 137 -31.06 5.67 7.48
C PHE A 137 -30.55 7.10 7.42
N THR A 138 -31.07 7.94 8.31
CA THR A 138 -30.61 9.32 8.50
C THR A 138 -30.01 9.50 9.89
N VAL A 139 -28.88 10.19 9.97
CA VAL A 139 -28.20 10.52 11.23
C VAL A 139 -28.90 11.70 11.88
N ILE A 140 -29.36 11.51 13.12
CA ILE A 140 -30.14 12.50 13.88
C ILE A 140 -29.28 13.24 14.89
N SER A 141 -28.36 12.52 15.54
CA SER A 141 -27.47 13.11 16.52
C SER A 141 -26.10 12.50 16.44
N VAL A 142 -25.10 13.32 16.74
CA VAL A 142 -23.69 12.93 16.76
C VAL A 142 -23.13 13.33 18.12
N ASN A 143 -22.71 12.33 18.90
CA ASN A 143 -22.15 12.50 20.22
C ASN A 143 -20.66 12.15 20.22
N ARG A 144 -19.84 13.10 20.66
CA ARG A 144 -18.39 12.89 20.83
C ARG A 144 -18.15 12.09 22.11
N LYS A 145 -17.49 10.92 22.04
CA LYS A 145 -17.24 10.09 23.22
C LYS A 145 -16.12 10.61 24.15
N THR A 146 -15.19 11.42 23.65
CA THR A 146 -14.04 11.89 24.46
C THR A 146 -13.75 13.39 24.25
N HIS A 147 -13.21 14.06 25.27
CA HIS A 147 -12.82 15.48 25.21
C HIS A 147 -11.44 15.71 24.58
N ARG A 148 -10.74 14.65 24.14
CA ARG A 148 -9.42 14.75 23.51
C ARG A 148 -9.54 15.12 22.04
N LYS A 149 -8.50 15.72 21.45
CA LYS A 149 -8.44 16.04 20.02
C LYS A 149 -8.82 14.84 19.14
N ASP A 150 -8.21 13.69 19.42
CA ASP A 150 -8.51 12.41 18.79
C ASP A 150 -9.66 11.72 19.54
N THR A 151 -10.77 11.50 18.84
CA THR A 151 -12.00 10.94 19.42
C THR A 151 -12.72 10.08 18.38
N ILE A 152 -13.57 9.20 18.88
CA ILE A 152 -14.61 8.52 18.11
C ILE A 152 -15.95 9.23 18.32
N TYR A 153 -16.85 9.07 17.36
CA TYR A 153 -18.19 9.65 17.37
C TYR A 153 -19.23 8.54 17.42
N GLU A 154 -20.18 8.67 18.33
CA GLU A 154 -21.39 7.86 18.36
C GLU A 154 -22.49 8.59 17.60
N ILE A 155 -23.12 7.87 16.69
CA ILE A 155 -24.23 8.36 15.89
C ILE A 155 -25.51 7.66 16.32
N ALA A 156 -26.59 8.44 16.47
CA ALA A 156 -27.95 7.91 16.55
C ALA A 156 -28.63 8.13 15.20
N TYR A 157 -29.30 7.10 14.70
CA TYR A 157 -29.92 7.11 13.38
C TYR A 157 -31.33 6.55 13.42
N ASN A 158 -32.19 7.05 12.52
CA ASN A 158 -33.51 6.49 12.29
C ASN A 158 -33.68 5.99 10.86
N LEU A 159 -34.54 5.01 10.70
CA LEU A 159 -35.02 4.55 9.39
C LEU A 159 -35.84 5.68 8.75
N TYR A 160 -35.42 6.10 7.55
CA TYR A 160 -36.18 7.01 6.73
C TYR A 160 -37.19 6.25 5.85
N SER A 161 -36.69 5.28 5.08
CA SER A 161 -37.51 4.47 4.16
C SER A 161 -36.73 3.24 3.71
N TYR A 162 -37.44 2.22 3.24
CA TYR A 162 -36.85 1.15 2.44
C TYR A 162 -36.57 1.64 1.01
N VAL A 163 -35.55 1.07 0.37
CA VAL A 163 -35.16 1.41 -1.01
C VAL A 163 -36.23 0.98 -2.01
N SER A 164 -36.87 -0.16 -1.77
CA SER A 164 -37.96 -0.68 -2.61
C SER A 164 -39.15 0.28 -2.69
N ALA A 165 -39.45 0.99 -1.60
CA ALA A 165 -40.54 1.96 -1.54
C ALA A 165 -40.21 3.29 -2.24
N ASN A 166 -38.93 3.70 -2.29
CA ASN A 166 -38.50 4.99 -2.81
C ASN A 166 -37.21 4.89 -3.65
N PRO A 167 -37.25 4.25 -4.83
CA PRO A 167 -36.06 4.07 -5.66
C PRO A 167 -35.49 5.39 -6.18
N ASN A 168 -36.36 6.37 -6.47
CA ASN A 168 -35.95 7.70 -6.94
C ASN A 168 -35.08 8.46 -5.93
N PHE A 169 -35.23 8.17 -4.64
CA PHE A 169 -34.44 8.83 -3.60
C PHE A 169 -32.95 8.53 -3.75
N ILE A 170 -32.61 7.26 -3.98
CA ILE A 170 -31.23 6.82 -4.15
C ILE A 170 -30.65 7.31 -5.48
N THR A 171 -31.42 7.26 -6.56
CA THR A 171 -30.90 7.73 -7.86
C THR A 171 -30.58 9.23 -7.80
N THR A 172 -31.46 10.04 -7.19
CA THR A 172 -31.16 11.47 -6.94
C THR A 172 -29.94 11.64 -6.04
N LEU A 173 -29.81 10.86 -4.96
CA LEU A 173 -28.67 10.94 -4.05
C LEU A 173 -27.35 10.64 -4.79
N GLN A 174 -27.32 9.60 -5.62
CA GLN A 174 -26.16 9.23 -6.43
C GLN A 174 -25.76 10.33 -7.42
N THR A 175 -26.72 11.05 -8.03
CA THR A 175 -26.39 12.19 -8.90
C THR A 175 -25.77 13.39 -8.18
N ARG A 176 -25.85 13.44 -6.84
CA ARG A 176 -25.27 14.49 -6.00
C ARG A 176 -23.92 14.11 -5.39
N VAL A 177 -23.48 12.87 -5.56
CA VAL A 177 -22.18 12.42 -5.10
C VAL A 177 -21.09 13.04 -5.97
N GLN A 178 -20.22 13.84 -5.36
CA GLN A 178 -19.06 14.43 -6.03
C GLN A 178 -17.84 13.52 -5.92
N ASP A 179 -17.55 13.05 -4.71
CA ASP A 179 -16.41 12.19 -4.40
C ASP A 179 -16.88 10.82 -3.93
N THR A 180 -16.17 9.78 -4.38
CA THR A 180 -16.39 8.41 -3.90
C THR A 180 -15.11 7.88 -3.28
N TYR A 181 -15.23 7.23 -2.14
CA TYR A 181 -14.15 6.61 -1.39
C TYR A 181 -14.53 5.16 -1.05
N TYR A 182 -13.52 4.32 -0.85
CA TYR A 182 -13.66 2.95 -0.37
C TYR A 182 -13.07 2.84 1.02
N PHE A 183 -13.80 2.17 1.92
CA PHE A 183 -13.29 1.89 3.25
C PHE A 183 -12.28 0.74 3.22
N ASN A 184 -11.08 0.99 3.75
CA ASN A 184 -10.06 -0.04 3.88
C ASN A 184 -10.10 -0.70 5.26
N LYS A 185 -10.59 -1.96 5.26
CA LYS A 185 -10.77 -2.80 6.46
C LYS A 185 -9.43 -3.19 7.12
N ASP A 186 -8.33 -3.22 6.35
CA ASP A 186 -7.03 -3.72 6.80
C ASP A 186 -6.13 -2.63 7.42
N THR A 187 -6.61 -1.39 7.51
CA THR A 187 -5.87 -0.23 8.05
C THR A 187 -5.62 -0.28 9.56
N ASN A 188 -6.15 -1.31 10.23
CA ASN A 188 -6.08 -1.46 11.67
C ASN A 188 -4.63 -1.50 12.20
N PHE A 189 -3.68 -2.04 11.44
CA PHE A 189 -2.32 -2.30 11.94
C PHE A 189 -1.28 -1.18 11.75
N PHE A 190 -1.39 -0.30 10.75
CA PHE A 190 -0.26 0.58 10.36
C PHE A 190 -0.62 2.03 10.01
N ASN A 191 -1.45 2.73 10.80
CA ASN A 191 -1.75 4.17 10.57
C ASN A 191 -1.98 4.55 9.08
N ARG A 192 -2.59 3.64 8.30
CA ARG A 192 -2.84 3.77 6.86
C ARG A 192 -4.15 4.53 6.67
N ASP A 193 -4.30 5.16 5.51
CA ASP A 193 -5.52 5.90 5.16
C ASP A 193 -6.74 4.98 5.16
N ILE A 194 -7.71 5.32 6.02
CA ILE A 194 -8.96 4.57 6.22
C ILE A 194 -9.84 4.65 4.97
N LEU A 195 -9.78 5.78 4.27
CA LEU A 195 -10.51 6.05 3.04
C LEU A 195 -9.55 6.03 1.86
N ILE A 196 -9.88 5.23 0.85
CA ILE A 196 -9.08 5.04 -0.34
C ILE A 196 -9.84 5.55 -1.56
N LYS A 197 -9.15 6.24 -2.47
CA LYS A 197 -9.75 6.66 -3.75
C LYS A 197 -10.02 5.46 -4.66
N PRO A 198 -10.98 5.55 -5.59
CA PRO A 198 -11.33 4.46 -6.49
C PRO A 198 -10.13 3.96 -7.31
N SER A 199 -9.28 4.88 -7.79
CA SER A 199 -8.07 4.55 -8.55
C SER A 199 -7.10 3.68 -7.78
N VAL A 200 -6.88 3.99 -6.50
CA VAL A 200 -5.99 3.25 -5.62
C VAL A 200 -6.58 1.89 -5.24
N LYS A 201 -7.91 1.81 -5.04
CA LYS A 201 -8.60 0.54 -4.79
C LYS A 201 -8.49 -0.39 -5.99
N GLU A 202 -8.74 0.12 -7.19
CA GLU A 202 -8.56 -0.62 -8.44
C GLU A 202 -7.11 -1.10 -8.60
N ALA A 203 -6.12 -0.25 -8.29
CA ALA A 203 -4.72 -0.64 -8.30
C ALA A 203 -4.44 -1.80 -7.33
N ILE A 204 -4.97 -1.76 -6.10
CA ILE A 204 -4.82 -2.87 -5.12
C ILE A 204 -5.42 -4.17 -5.67
N ASP A 205 -6.61 -4.10 -6.26
CA ASP A 205 -7.29 -5.29 -6.78
C ASP A 205 -6.54 -5.89 -7.99
N ARG A 206 -6.02 -5.04 -8.88
CA ARG A 206 -5.13 -5.46 -9.97
C ARG A 206 -3.86 -6.12 -9.45
N LEU A 207 -3.23 -5.54 -8.42
CA LEU A 207 -2.02 -6.07 -7.81
C LEU A 207 -2.24 -7.43 -7.14
N ASN A 208 -3.37 -7.61 -6.45
CA ASN A 208 -3.74 -8.91 -5.86
C ASN A 208 -3.96 -9.98 -6.93
N ASN A 209 -4.70 -9.65 -7.99
CA ASN A 209 -4.90 -10.58 -9.10
C ASN A 209 -3.58 -10.94 -9.77
N PHE A 210 -2.71 -9.95 -9.98
CA PHE A 210 -1.38 -10.16 -10.53
C PHE A 210 -0.55 -11.13 -9.70
N ILE A 211 -0.53 -11.03 -8.37
CA ILE A 211 0.23 -11.96 -7.52
C ILE A 211 -0.17 -13.41 -7.82
N HIS A 212 -1.47 -13.69 -7.88
CA HIS A 212 -1.95 -15.05 -8.10
C HIS A 212 -1.59 -15.56 -9.51
N THR A 213 -1.92 -14.80 -10.55
CA THR A 213 -1.69 -15.23 -11.94
C THR A 213 -0.20 -15.33 -12.27
N SER A 214 0.60 -14.39 -11.80
CA SER A 214 2.03 -14.35 -12.09
C SER A 214 2.81 -15.41 -11.32
N GLN A 215 2.41 -15.78 -10.09
CA GLN A 215 3.06 -16.88 -9.37
C GLN A 215 2.86 -18.22 -10.08
N GLU A 216 1.63 -18.51 -10.52
CA GLU A 216 1.37 -19.71 -11.32
C GLU A 216 2.19 -19.71 -12.61
N TYR A 217 2.23 -18.58 -13.33
CA TYR A 217 3.06 -18.42 -14.51
C TYR A 217 4.55 -18.65 -14.22
N TYR A 218 5.09 -18.01 -13.17
CA TYR A 218 6.50 -18.05 -12.80
C TYR A 218 6.98 -19.48 -12.60
N PHE A 219 6.28 -20.24 -11.76
CA PHE A 219 6.70 -21.59 -11.46
C PHE A 219 6.44 -22.58 -12.60
N ASN A 220 5.37 -22.39 -13.38
CA ASN A 220 5.13 -23.22 -14.56
C ASN A 220 6.19 -23.00 -15.65
N THR A 221 6.75 -21.79 -15.73
CA THR A 221 7.72 -21.40 -16.75
C THR A 221 9.15 -21.75 -16.36
N PHE A 222 9.55 -21.48 -15.11
CA PHE A 222 10.97 -21.54 -14.70
C PHE A 222 11.36 -22.81 -13.93
N ILE A 223 10.41 -23.63 -13.47
CA ILE A 223 10.75 -24.92 -12.86
C ILE A 223 11.09 -25.92 -13.95
N GLN A 224 12.31 -26.44 -13.89
CA GLN A 224 12.73 -27.49 -14.80
C GLN A 224 12.27 -28.86 -14.29
N ARG A 225 11.62 -29.64 -15.15
CA ARG A 225 11.05 -30.96 -14.78
C ARG A 225 12.09 -32.02 -14.43
N THR A 226 13.29 -31.92 -15.01
CA THR A 226 14.36 -32.91 -14.80
C THR A 226 15.01 -32.76 -13.44
N THR A 227 15.28 -31.53 -13.01
CA THR A 227 15.95 -31.22 -11.74
C THR A 227 14.96 -30.91 -10.62
N GLY A 228 13.71 -30.56 -10.95
CA GLY A 228 12.69 -30.18 -9.98
C GLY A 228 13.02 -28.88 -9.24
N SER A 229 13.82 -28.00 -9.85
CA SER A 229 14.27 -26.74 -9.27
C SER A 229 14.19 -25.59 -10.28
N LEU A 230 14.37 -24.37 -9.80
CA LEU A 230 14.36 -23.15 -10.63
C LEU A 230 15.70 -23.03 -11.35
N MET A 231 15.64 -22.91 -12.67
CA MET A 231 16.82 -22.75 -13.53
C MET A 231 16.69 -21.49 -14.36
N ILE A 232 17.83 -20.86 -14.65
CA ILE A 232 17.84 -19.69 -15.54
C ILE A 232 17.38 -20.13 -16.94
N PRO A 233 16.38 -19.46 -17.54
CA PRO A 233 15.87 -19.82 -18.87
C PRO A 233 16.88 -19.45 -19.98
N GLY A 234 16.58 -19.78 -21.25
CA GLY A 234 17.28 -19.20 -22.42
C GLY A 234 18.74 -19.59 -22.66
N VAL A 235 19.36 -20.34 -21.74
CA VAL A 235 20.73 -20.85 -21.82
C VAL A 235 20.74 -22.34 -22.15
N SER A 236 21.79 -22.81 -22.85
CA SER A 236 21.99 -24.25 -23.14
C SER A 236 22.35 -25.05 -21.90
N ASP A 237 23.10 -24.43 -21.00
CA ASP A 237 23.64 -25.04 -19.80
C ASP A 237 22.66 -24.90 -18.63
N MET A 238 22.64 -25.88 -17.72
CA MET A 238 21.81 -25.79 -16.52
C MET A 238 22.49 -24.89 -15.48
N ILE A 239 21.96 -23.68 -15.32
CA ILE A 239 22.48 -22.68 -14.38
C ILE A 239 21.57 -22.56 -13.17
N TYR A 240 22.17 -22.70 -11.99
CA TYR A 240 21.49 -22.71 -10.71
C TYR A 240 21.88 -21.51 -9.83
N ASP A 241 20.85 -20.84 -9.29
CA ASP A 241 21.02 -19.78 -8.31
C ASP A 241 20.43 -20.19 -6.94
N PRO A 242 21.29 -20.60 -5.98
CA PRO A 242 20.83 -20.97 -4.65
C PRO A 242 20.26 -19.79 -3.85
N ILE A 243 20.72 -18.56 -4.11
CA ILE A 243 20.37 -17.37 -3.32
C ILE A 243 18.95 -16.95 -3.67
N LEU A 244 18.61 -16.92 -4.96
CA LEU A 244 17.25 -16.65 -5.44
C LEU A 244 16.25 -17.67 -4.90
N ILE A 245 16.58 -18.96 -4.91
CA ILE A 245 15.65 -20.00 -4.44
C ILE A 245 15.38 -19.85 -2.95
N ASN A 246 16.43 -19.63 -2.14
CA ASN A 246 16.25 -19.36 -0.72
C ASN A 246 15.36 -18.12 -0.48
N PHE A 247 15.52 -17.07 -1.29
CA PHE A 247 14.65 -15.89 -1.25
C PHE A 247 13.19 -16.23 -1.58
N ILE A 248 12.93 -17.00 -2.65
CA ILE A 248 11.57 -17.41 -3.03
C ILE A 248 10.91 -18.26 -1.95
N LEU A 249 11.63 -19.24 -1.40
CA LEU A 249 11.12 -20.09 -0.31
C LEU A 249 10.77 -19.29 0.94
N SER A 250 11.43 -18.16 1.17
CA SER A 250 11.13 -17.27 2.30
C SER A 250 9.99 -16.27 2.05
N THR A 251 9.62 -16.02 0.79
CA THR A 251 8.65 -14.97 0.41
C THR A 251 7.32 -15.50 -0.13
N VAL A 252 7.33 -16.68 -0.74
CA VAL A 252 6.18 -17.27 -1.43
C VAL A 252 5.78 -18.58 -0.76
N GLU A 253 4.50 -18.67 -0.39
CA GLU A 253 3.87 -19.90 0.09
C GLU A 253 3.51 -20.77 -1.13
N TYR A 254 4.44 -21.63 -1.54
CA TYR A 254 4.24 -22.50 -2.71
C TYR A 254 3.43 -23.76 -2.41
N ASP A 255 3.10 -24.05 -1.14
CA ASP A 255 2.25 -25.18 -0.74
C ASP A 255 0.82 -25.06 -1.32
N ASN A 256 0.36 -23.83 -1.55
CA ASN A 256 -0.94 -23.54 -2.15
C ASN A 256 -0.95 -23.71 -3.68
N LEU A 257 0.22 -23.91 -4.29
CA LEU A 257 0.36 -24.06 -5.73
C LEU A 257 0.42 -25.55 -6.09
N ASN A 258 -0.21 -25.93 -7.19
CA ASN A 258 -0.27 -27.32 -7.69
C ASN A 258 1.06 -27.83 -8.28
N ILE A 259 2.17 -27.57 -7.61
CA ILE A 259 3.52 -27.78 -8.11
C ILE A 259 4.19 -28.88 -7.29
N LYS A 260 4.99 -29.72 -7.95
CA LYS A 260 5.87 -30.68 -7.26
C LYS A 260 6.85 -29.93 -6.35
N LYS A 261 7.11 -30.49 -5.17
CA LYS A 261 8.05 -29.94 -4.19
C LYS A 261 9.36 -29.49 -4.84
N LEU A 262 9.71 -28.22 -4.66
CA LEU A 262 10.96 -27.62 -5.12
C LEU A 262 12.15 -28.35 -4.48
N SER A 263 13.11 -28.74 -5.31
CA SER A 263 14.34 -29.40 -4.88
C SER A 263 15.43 -28.37 -4.60
N LEU A 264 15.93 -28.38 -3.37
CA LEU A 264 17.11 -27.63 -2.96
C LEU A 264 18.34 -28.52 -3.09
N PHE A 265 19.39 -28.00 -3.71
CA PHE A 265 20.65 -28.71 -3.83
C PHE A 265 21.63 -28.25 -2.77
N ASN A 266 22.30 -29.21 -2.15
CA ASN A 266 23.28 -28.96 -1.11
C ASN A 266 24.62 -28.57 -1.76
N TYR A 267 25.06 -27.33 -1.55
CA TYR A 267 26.37 -26.83 -1.98
C TYR A 267 27.40 -26.85 -0.84
N SER A 268 27.27 -27.83 0.06
CA SER A 268 28.25 -28.28 1.07
C SER A 268 28.94 -27.16 1.84
N ASN A 269 28.28 -26.63 2.89
CA ASN A 269 28.78 -25.65 3.86
C ASN A 269 29.82 -24.66 3.29
N ASN A 270 29.54 -24.14 2.09
CA ASN A 270 30.43 -23.20 1.46
C ASN A 270 30.11 -21.83 2.06
N SER A 271 30.87 -21.46 3.09
CA SER A 271 30.69 -20.22 3.85
C SER A 271 30.73 -18.96 3.00
N PHE A 272 31.17 -19.04 1.73
CA PHE A 272 31.14 -17.93 0.79
C PHE A 272 29.76 -17.76 0.12
N ILE A 273 29.08 -18.86 -0.23
CA ILE A 273 27.74 -18.80 -0.86
C ILE A 273 26.71 -18.35 0.18
N ASP A 274 26.87 -18.78 1.43
CA ASP A 274 25.99 -18.42 2.55
C ASP A 274 26.11 -16.94 3.00
N GLN A 275 27.00 -16.17 2.39
CA GLN A 275 27.17 -14.75 2.71
C GLN A 275 25.94 -13.93 2.28
N PRO A 276 25.61 -12.87 3.04
CA PRO A 276 24.42 -12.08 2.75
C PRO A 276 24.52 -11.39 1.38
N SER A 277 23.40 -11.42 0.67
CA SER A 277 23.22 -10.78 -0.64
C SER A 277 22.17 -9.66 -0.57
N ILE A 278 21.89 -9.02 -1.70
CA ILE A 278 20.81 -8.04 -1.82
C ILE A 278 19.45 -8.60 -1.37
N PHE A 279 19.20 -9.90 -1.56
CA PHE A 279 17.97 -10.54 -1.09
C PHE A 279 17.83 -10.55 0.43
N ASN A 280 18.94 -10.71 1.17
CA ASN A 280 18.92 -10.62 2.63
C ASN A 280 18.58 -9.20 3.11
N VAL A 281 19.07 -8.17 2.40
CA VAL A 281 18.70 -6.77 2.66
C VAL A 281 17.22 -6.55 2.42
N LEU A 282 16.69 -7.10 1.33
CA LEU A 282 15.27 -7.04 0.98
C LEU A 282 14.38 -7.71 2.04
N LEU A 283 14.75 -8.89 2.53
CA LEU A 283 13.99 -9.61 3.57
C LEU A 283 13.99 -8.88 4.92
N THR A 284 15.14 -8.31 5.31
CA THR A 284 15.30 -7.65 6.63
C THR A 284 14.94 -6.16 6.61
N ARG A 285 14.88 -5.53 5.43
CA ARG A 285 14.75 -4.09 5.21
C ARG A 285 15.72 -3.23 6.02
N ASN A 286 16.95 -3.71 6.18
CA ASN A 286 17.97 -2.98 6.91
C ASN A 286 19.01 -2.39 5.95
N LYS A 287 18.94 -1.06 5.73
CA LYS A 287 19.88 -0.30 4.91
C LYS A 287 21.35 -0.53 5.33
N SER A 288 21.61 -0.73 6.62
CA SER A 288 22.98 -0.90 7.15
C SER A 288 23.69 -2.13 6.58
N LEU A 289 22.93 -3.16 6.21
CA LEU A 289 23.49 -4.40 5.68
C LEU A 289 24.07 -4.24 4.26
N ILE A 290 23.71 -3.20 3.53
CA ILE A 290 24.15 -2.96 2.14
C ILE A 290 25.68 -2.83 2.05
N ASN A 291 26.34 -2.37 3.12
CA ASN A 291 27.80 -2.25 3.16
C ASN A 291 28.50 -3.59 3.44
N THR A 292 27.77 -4.58 3.96
CA THR A 292 28.30 -5.90 4.37
C THR A 292 27.97 -7.02 3.38
N ILE A 293 27.07 -6.78 2.42
CA ILE A 293 26.67 -7.79 1.45
C ILE A 293 27.69 -7.93 0.31
N ASN A 294 27.72 -9.11 -0.29
CA ASN A 294 28.39 -9.31 -1.56
C ASN A 294 27.59 -8.63 -2.67
N LYS A 295 28.25 -7.80 -3.47
CA LYS A 295 27.62 -7.04 -4.57
C LYS A 295 27.82 -7.70 -5.93
N LYS A 296 28.93 -8.43 -6.08
CA LYS A 296 29.37 -9.00 -7.36
C LYS A 296 29.37 -10.53 -7.32
N TYR A 297 28.78 -11.13 -8.35
CA TYR A 297 28.66 -12.57 -8.49
C TYR A 297 29.00 -13.01 -9.91
N LYS A 298 29.48 -14.24 -10.05
CA LYS A 298 29.75 -14.89 -11.34
C LYS A 298 29.26 -16.33 -11.30
N PHE A 299 28.92 -16.87 -12.47
CA PHE A 299 28.58 -18.29 -12.59
C PHE A 299 29.86 -19.11 -12.73
N VAL A 300 30.01 -20.11 -11.87
CA VAL A 300 31.18 -20.99 -11.79
C VAL A 300 30.73 -22.42 -12.04
N SER A 301 31.52 -23.21 -12.76
CA SER A 301 31.16 -24.61 -13.00
C SER A 301 31.03 -25.37 -11.67
N SER A 302 29.99 -26.20 -11.57
CA SER A 302 29.72 -27.05 -10.40
C SER A 302 30.83 -28.07 -10.12
N VAL A 303 31.67 -28.36 -11.12
CA VAL A 303 32.85 -29.23 -11.03
C VAL A 303 33.87 -28.74 -10.00
N TYR A 304 33.92 -27.43 -9.76
CA TYR A 304 34.85 -26.81 -8.83
C TYR A 304 34.36 -26.81 -7.37
N LEU A 305 33.14 -27.29 -7.09
CA LEU A 305 32.62 -27.34 -5.72
C LEU A 305 33.33 -28.40 -4.87
N ASN A 306 33.77 -27.99 -3.67
CA ASN A 306 34.35 -28.87 -2.66
C ASN A 306 33.27 -29.87 -2.19
N ASN A 307 33.34 -31.14 -2.61
CA ASN A 307 32.35 -32.23 -2.42
C ASN A 307 31.37 -32.51 -3.57
N LYS A 308 31.74 -32.24 -4.83
CA LYS A 308 30.93 -32.60 -6.02
C LYS A 308 30.38 -34.03 -6.07
N THR A 309 31.02 -35.00 -5.42
CA THR A 309 30.61 -36.42 -5.48
C THR A 309 29.51 -36.81 -4.48
N ARG A 310 29.05 -35.90 -3.61
CA ARG A 310 27.99 -36.20 -2.65
C ARG A 310 26.60 -36.16 -3.32
N PHE A 311 25.72 -37.08 -2.92
CA PHE A 311 24.32 -37.06 -3.34
C PHE A 311 23.63 -35.77 -2.90
N GLY A 312 22.77 -35.24 -3.77
CA GLY A 312 22.04 -33.99 -3.53
C GLY A 312 22.84 -32.73 -3.81
N THR A 313 24.07 -32.84 -4.32
CA THR A 313 24.85 -31.67 -4.78
C THR A 313 24.44 -31.23 -6.19
N PRO A 314 24.69 -29.96 -6.57
CA PRO A 314 24.39 -29.48 -7.91
C PRO A 314 25.03 -30.33 -9.01
N TYR A 315 26.29 -30.77 -8.81
CA TYR A 315 27.00 -31.61 -9.76
C TYR A 315 26.28 -32.95 -10.00
N PHE A 316 25.82 -33.63 -8.93
CA PHE A 316 25.08 -34.89 -9.06
C PHE A 316 23.70 -34.69 -9.71
N ALA A 317 23.11 -33.51 -9.57
CA ALA A 317 21.85 -33.12 -10.22
C ALA A 317 22.02 -32.72 -11.69
N ASN A 318 23.22 -32.88 -12.26
CA ASN A 318 23.57 -32.48 -13.63
C ASN A 318 23.37 -30.98 -13.88
N ILE A 319 23.71 -30.16 -12.89
CA ILE A 319 23.74 -28.70 -13.00
C ILE A 319 25.16 -28.29 -13.38
N ASP A 320 25.30 -27.55 -14.48
CA ASP A 320 26.59 -27.20 -15.05
C ASP A 320 27.25 -26.05 -14.29
N TYR A 321 26.47 -25.02 -13.92
CA TYR A 321 26.97 -23.80 -13.27
C TYR A 321 26.16 -23.42 -12.03
N ILE A 322 26.86 -22.85 -11.05
CA ILE A 322 26.28 -22.29 -9.82
C ILE A 322 26.72 -20.84 -9.65
N LEU A 323 25.83 -20.01 -9.13
CA LEU A 323 26.16 -18.63 -8.76
C LEU A 323 27.17 -18.60 -7.58
N PHE A 324 28.25 -17.84 -7.73
CA PHE A 324 29.30 -17.71 -6.72
C PHE A 324 29.79 -16.25 -6.59
N PRO A 325 30.06 -15.73 -5.37
CA PRO A 325 30.55 -14.37 -5.19
C PRO A 325 31.96 -14.18 -5.76
N VAL A 326 32.20 -13.04 -6.44
CA VAL A 326 33.54 -12.73 -7.02
C VAL A 326 34.53 -12.32 -5.94
N GLU A 327 34.09 -11.50 -4.99
CA GLU A 327 34.89 -10.93 -3.90
C GLU A 327 34.23 -11.26 -2.56
N PRO A 328 34.23 -12.52 -2.10
CA PRO A 328 33.60 -12.89 -0.84
C PRO A 328 34.35 -12.28 0.36
N ASP A 329 33.61 -11.93 1.41
CA ASP A 329 34.23 -11.46 2.65
C ASP A 329 35.05 -12.59 3.28
N THR A 330 36.33 -12.32 3.53
CA THR A 330 37.27 -13.29 4.07
C THR A 330 37.52 -13.11 5.57
N LYS A 331 36.94 -12.06 6.19
CA LYS A 331 37.16 -11.74 7.61
C LYS A 331 36.71 -12.84 8.58
N ILE A 332 35.76 -13.67 8.17
CA ILE A 332 35.16 -14.74 8.99
C ILE A 332 35.97 -16.05 8.90
N LYS A 333 37.06 -16.09 8.11
CA LYS A 333 37.86 -17.31 7.94
C LYS A 333 38.59 -17.70 9.24
N ILE A 334 38.27 -18.88 9.76
CA ILE A 334 39.06 -19.60 10.75
C ILE A 334 39.75 -20.77 10.04
N GLY A 335 41.06 -20.65 9.78
CA GLY A 335 41.89 -21.69 9.15
C GLY A 335 42.04 -21.60 7.62
N ASN A 336 42.85 -22.51 7.06
CA ASN A 336 43.12 -22.63 5.63
C ASN A 336 42.00 -23.42 4.94
N LEU A 337 40.80 -22.85 4.81
CA LEU A 337 39.81 -23.39 3.89
C LEU A 337 40.23 -23.00 2.47
N GLU A 338 40.50 -24.04 1.66
CA GLU A 338 40.93 -23.95 0.26
C GLU A 338 40.00 -22.99 -0.49
N ARG A 339 40.62 -21.93 -1.02
CA ARG A 339 40.02 -21.08 -2.03
C ARG A 339 39.61 -22.02 -3.18
N LEU A 340 38.41 -21.84 -3.75
CA LEU A 340 38.20 -22.28 -5.13
C LEU A 340 39.44 -21.81 -5.91
N SER A 341 40.17 -22.74 -6.49
CA SER A 341 41.44 -22.49 -7.17
C SER A 341 41.31 -21.21 -7.99
N GLU A 342 42.24 -20.27 -7.81
CA GLU A 342 42.19 -18.94 -8.43
C GLU A 342 42.04 -18.97 -9.97
N GLU A 343 42.21 -20.15 -10.57
CA GLU A 343 41.98 -20.50 -11.97
C GLU A 343 40.51 -20.85 -12.29
N ILE A 344 39.53 -20.04 -11.86
CA ILE A 344 38.18 -20.14 -12.45
C ILE A 344 38.21 -19.39 -13.79
N THR A 345 38.63 -20.08 -14.86
CA THR A 345 38.59 -19.58 -16.23
C THR A 345 37.23 -19.79 -16.90
N ASP A 346 36.47 -20.79 -16.45
CA ASP A 346 35.18 -21.16 -17.04
C ASP A 346 34.04 -20.41 -16.33
N SER A 347 33.78 -19.20 -16.80
CA SER A 347 32.58 -18.44 -16.44
C SER A 347 31.72 -18.23 -17.68
N ILE A 348 30.42 -18.51 -17.58
CA ILE A 348 29.45 -18.16 -18.60
C ILE A 348 28.94 -16.74 -18.36
N ASP A 349 28.94 -15.92 -19.42
CA ASP A 349 28.17 -14.68 -19.44
C ASP A 349 26.74 -14.98 -19.89
N VAL A 350 25.80 -14.86 -18.96
CA VAL A 350 24.37 -15.14 -19.22
C VAL A 350 23.79 -14.13 -20.21
N ARG A 351 24.40 -12.95 -20.37
CA ARG A 351 23.89 -11.83 -21.19
C ARG A 351 23.90 -12.11 -22.70
N THR A 352 24.75 -13.00 -23.19
CA THR A 352 24.93 -13.25 -24.63
C THR A 352 23.95 -14.28 -25.21
N THR A 353 23.00 -14.76 -24.42
CA THR A 353 22.09 -15.83 -24.84
C THR A 353 20.78 -15.29 -25.43
N ASN A 354 20.12 -16.12 -26.24
CA ASN A 354 18.93 -15.74 -27.00
C ASN A 354 17.80 -15.29 -26.05
N ASN A 355 17.15 -14.16 -26.38
CA ASN A 355 15.99 -13.58 -25.68
C ASN A 355 16.26 -12.64 -24.49
N TYR A 356 17.48 -12.12 -24.34
CA TYR A 356 17.82 -11.15 -23.27
C TYR A 356 18.04 -9.71 -23.73
N SER A 357 17.61 -9.37 -24.95
CA SER A 357 17.60 -7.97 -25.41
C SER A 357 16.75 -7.11 -24.47
N LEU A 358 17.35 -6.05 -23.92
CA LEU A 358 16.63 -5.09 -23.08
C LEU A 358 15.58 -4.37 -23.93
N SER A 359 14.31 -4.52 -23.58
CA SER A 359 13.24 -3.70 -24.15
C SER A 359 13.35 -2.28 -23.58
N ASN A 360 13.43 -1.26 -24.44
CA ASN A 360 13.37 0.14 -24.01
C ASN A 360 11.96 0.48 -23.53
N LEU A 361 11.63 0.10 -22.30
CA LEU A 361 10.37 0.40 -21.65
C LEU A 361 10.55 1.63 -20.77
N THR A 362 9.80 2.68 -21.07
CA THR A 362 9.69 3.85 -20.20
C THR A 362 8.33 3.83 -19.51
N ILE A 363 8.27 4.40 -18.32
CA ILE A 363 7.02 4.66 -17.63
C ILE A 363 6.85 6.17 -17.53
N PRO A 364 5.70 6.73 -17.97
CA PRO A 364 5.35 8.08 -17.62
C PRO A 364 5.00 8.09 -16.13
N THR A 365 5.95 8.47 -15.29
CA THR A 365 5.63 8.84 -13.91
C THR A 365 5.21 10.31 -13.87
N LEU A 366 4.48 10.72 -12.83
CA LEU A 366 3.95 12.08 -12.67
C LEU A 366 5.01 13.19 -12.86
N ASP A 367 6.29 12.91 -12.61
CA ASP A 367 7.35 13.92 -12.64
C ASP A 367 8.52 13.62 -13.61
N THR A 368 8.73 12.38 -14.10
CA THR A 368 9.85 12.06 -15.02
C THR A 368 9.62 10.79 -15.89
N ASN A 369 10.19 10.78 -17.10
CA ASN A 369 10.32 9.57 -17.92
C ASN A 369 11.56 8.78 -17.46
N LEU A 370 11.36 7.80 -16.58
CA LEU A 370 12.42 6.89 -16.15
C LEU A 370 12.41 5.61 -16.98
N ASN A 371 13.60 5.05 -17.21
CA ASN A 371 13.74 3.70 -17.76
C ASN A 371 13.20 2.70 -16.74
N LEU A 372 12.34 1.78 -17.17
CA LEU A 372 11.72 0.81 -16.30
C LEU A 372 12.73 -0.18 -15.72
N LEU A 373 13.60 -0.69 -16.58
CA LEU A 373 14.56 -1.76 -16.29
C LEU A 373 15.99 -1.26 -16.48
N HIS A 374 16.89 -1.75 -15.63
CA HIS A 374 18.34 -1.69 -15.84
C HIS A 374 18.84 -3.04 -16.39
N SER A 375 20.08 -3.10 -16.87
CA SER A 375 20.68 -4.34 -17.34
C SER A 375 21.09 -5.25 -16.17
N LEU A 376 20.65 -6.51 -16.18
CA LEU A 376 21.05 -7.49 -15.18
C LEU A 376 22.47 -8.01 -15.42
N PHE A 377 23.22 -8.25 -14.33
CA PHE A 377 24.60 -8.77 -14.36
C PHE A 377 25.62 -7.85 -15.08
N GLU A 378 25.30 -6.56 -15.24
CA GLU A 378 26.26 -5.58 -15.73
C GLU A 378 27.44 -5.43 -14.75
N ASP A 379 28.67 -5.51 -15.26
CA ASP A 379 29.92 -5.52 -14.47
C ASP A 379 29.94 -6.55 -13.31
N ASN A 380 29.25 -7.69 -13.49
CA ASN A 380 29.05 -8.74 -12.49
C ASN A 380 28.23 -8.31 -11.26
N TYR A 381 27.59 -7.14 -11.26
CA TYR A 381 26.70 -6.75 -10.16
C TYR A 381 25.43 -7.61 -10.16
N TYR A 382 25.08 -8.11 -8.99
CA TYR A 382 23.98 -9.05 -8.84
C TYR A 382 22.64 -8.32 -8.68
N ILE A 383 21.75 -8.56 -9.65
CA ILE A 383 20.35 -8.10 -9.74
C ILE A 383 20.16 -6.59 -9.84
N VAL A 384 20.90 -5.77 -9.10
CA VAL A 384 20.85 -4.31 -9.12
C VAL A 384 22.14 -3.75 -9.69
N SER A 385 22.07 -2.60 -10.35
CA SER A 385 23.22 -1.95 -10.98
C SER A 385 24.20 -1.38 -9.96
N LYS A 386 25.39 -1.03 -10.43
CA LYS A 386 26.35 -0.23 -9.65
C LYS A 386 25.73 1.09 -9.17
N ASN A 387 24.98 1.75 -10.06
CA ASN A 387 24.38 3.07 -9.81
C ASN A 387 23.40 3.03 -8.64
N PHE A 388 22.69 1.91 -8.45
CA PHE A 388 21.83 1.72 -7.29
C PHE A 388 22.61 1.77 -5.96
N TYR A 389 23.76 1.11 -5.88
CA TYR A 389 24.60 1.15 -4.68
C TYR A 389 25.18 2.53 -4.41
N ASP A 390 25.57 3.24 -5.47
CA ASP A 390 26.09 4.62 -5.36
C ASP A 390 24.96 5.58 -4.91
N PHE A 391 23.74 5.40 -5.43
CA PHE A 391 22.55 6.17 -5.07
C PHE A 391 22.12 5.97 -3.61
N ILE A 392 22.17 4.73 -3.10
CA ILE A 392 21.84 4.44 -1.69
C ILE A 392 22.75 5.19 -0.70
N ASN A 393 24.03 5.30 -1.05
CA ASN A 393 25.04 5.93 -0.21
C ASN A 393 24.96 7.46 -0.28
N ASP A 394 24.68 8.02 -1.46
CA ASP A 394 24.57 9.45 -1.66
C ASP A 394 23.40 9.80 -2.62
N PRO A 395 22.17 9.91 -2.10
CA PRO A 395 20.99 10.17 -2.93
C PRO A 395 20.94 11.60 -3.50
N ASN A 396 21.73 12.54 -2.94
CA ASN A 396 21.75 13.94 -3.36
C ASN A 396 22.81 14.22 -4.43
N ASN A 397 23.59 13.21 -4.84
CA ASN A 397 24.64 13.39 -5.82
C ASN A 397 24.03 13.54 -7.23
N PRO A 398 24.22 14.67 -7.92
CA PRO A 398 23.67 14.89 -9.27
C PRO A 398 24.25 13.92 -10.33
N ASN A 399 25.35 13.23 -10.03
CA ASN A 399 25.92 12.21 -10.92
C ASN A 399 25.23 10.83 -10.80
N ASN A 400 24.34 10.62 -9.81
CA ASN A 400 23.64 9.35 -9.58
C ASN A 400 22.31 9.22 -10.36
N THR A 401 22.20 9.87 -11.52
CA THR A 401 20.94 10.14 -12.23
C THR A 401 20.39 9.02 -13.12
N SER A 402 20.96 7.81 -13.07
CA SER A 402 20.57 6.70 -13.96
C SER A 402 20.18 5.42 -13.22
N ILE A 403 19.37 5.54 -12.15
CA ILE A 403 18.68 4.38 -11.59
C ILE A 403 17.41 4.08 -12.39
N SER A 404 17.10 2.79 -12.56
CA SER A 404 15.83 2.37 -13.15
C SER A 404 14.66 2.56 -12.19
N PHE A 405 13.44 2.56 -12.73
CA PHE A 405 12.23 2.67 -11.92
C PHE A 405 12.10 1.52 -10.92
N ILE A 406 12.42 0.28 -11.31
CA ILE A 406 12.39 -0.86 -10.37
C ILE A 406 13.41 -0.71 -9.26
N GLU A 407 14.64 -0.27 -9.57
CA GLU A 407 15.65 0.02 -8.54
C GLU A 407 15.21 1.13 -7.59
N PHE A 408 14.50 2.14 -8.09
CA PHE A 408 13.91 3.18 -7.26
C PHE A 408 12.81 2.63 -6.33
N LEU A 409 11.97 1.70 -6.80
CA LEU A 409 10.99 1.02 -5.96
C LEU A 409 11.68 0.17 -4.87
N ILE A 410 12.74 -0.55 -5.24
CA ILE A 410 13.55 -1.33 -4.29
C ILE A 410 14.17 -0.41 -3.24
N TYR A 411 14.70 0.74 -3.64
CA TYR A 411 15.24 1.74 -2.73
C TYR A 411 14.19 2.23 -1.73
N LYS A 412 13.02 2.65 -2.22
CA LYS A 412 11.90 3.08 -1.37
C LYS A 412 11.49 1.98 -0.39
N PHE A 413 11.43 0.74 -0.88
CA PHE A 413 11.09 -0.42 -0.06
C PHE A 413 12.09 -0.66 1.07
N ILE A 414 13.40 -0.58 0.79
CA ILE A 414 14.45 -0.74 1.81
C ILE A 414 14.39 0.38 2.85
N ASN A 415 14.05 1.61 2.46
CA ASN A 415 13.93 2.74 3.38
C ASN A 415 12.61 2.78 4.17
N ASN A 416 11.70 1.83 3.97
CA ASN A 416 10.33 1.87 4.51
C ASN A 416 9.55 3.13 4.08
N GLU A 417 9.81 3.64 2.88
CA GLU A 417 9.06 4.74 2.28
C GLU A 417 7.76 4.23 1.65
N ALA A 418 6.73 5.07 1.62
CA ALA A 418 5.47 4.74 0.98
C ALA A 418 5.64 4.62 -0.54
N ILE A 419 5.18 3.50 -1.10
CA ILE A 419 5.17 3.24 -2.55
C ILE A 419 3.78 3.56 -3.08
N ASN A 420 3.74 4.35 -4.16
CA ASN A 420 2.49 4.63 -4.86
C ASN A 420 2.00 3.34 -5.55
N LYS A 421 0.79 2.91 -5.22
CA LYS A 421 0.22 1.65 -5.70
C LYS A 421 -0.13 1.71 -7.18
N GLU A 422 -0.48 2.89 -7.68
CA GLU A 422 -0.79 3.10 -9.10
C GLU A 422 0.47 2.92 -9.96
N ASP A 423 1.57 3.57 -9.58
CA ASP A 423 2.85 3.43 -10.30
C ASP A 423 3.37 1.98 -10.25
N LEU A 424 3.16 1.31 -9.11
CA LEU A 424 3.51 -0.11 -8.94
C LEU A 424 2.68 -1.00 -9.88
N ALA A 425 1.37 -0.78 -9.97
CA ALA A 425 0.49 -1.52 -10.87
C ALA A 425 0.90 -1.33 -12.33
N ILE A 426 1.17 -0.09 -12.75
CA ILE A 426 1.61 0.23 -14.12
C ILE A 426 2.94 -0.46 -14.46
N ALA A 427 3.89 -0.49 -13.53
CA ALA A 427 5.18 -1.15 -13.75
C ALA A 427 5.04 -2.66 -13.94
N ILE A 428 4.12 -3.26 -13.21
CA ILE A 428 3.89 -4.70 -13.19
C ILE A 428 3.06 -5.16 -14.40
N GLU A 429 2.10 -4.36 -14.88
CA GLU A 429 1.35 -4.67 -16.10
C GLU A 429 2.27 -4.85 -17.31
N LYS A 430 3.45 -4.20 -17.31
CA LYS A 430 4.47 -4.37 -18.33
C LYS A 430 5.38 -5.59 -18.13
N SER A 431 5.18 -6.40 -17.09
CA SER A 431 6.06 -7.54 -16.77
C SER A 431 6.10 -8.62 -17.86
N GLU A 432 5.03 -8.78 -18.63
CA GLU A 432 5.00 -9.67 -19.79
C GLU A 432 5.99 -9.24 -20.89
N GLN A 433 6.31 -7.95 -20.96
CA GLN A 433 7.26 -7.38 -21.92
C GLN A 433 8.71 -7.50 -21.46
N TRP A 434 8.95 -7.86 -20.19
CA TRP A 434 10.29 -8.04 -19.67
C TRP A 434 10.92 -9.28 -20.31
N SER A 435 12.24 -9.25 -20.54
CA SER A 435 12.95 -10.47 -20.94
C SER A 435 12.80 -11.55 -19.86
N LEU A 436 12.93 -12.82 -20.26
CA LEU A 436 12.80 -13.96 -19.33
C LEU A 436 13.77 -13.89 -18.15
N LEU A 437 14.98 -13.33 -18.33
CA LEU A 437 15.94 -13.14 -17.24
C LEU A 437 15.41 -12.14 -16.20
N HIS A 438 14.85 -11.04 -16.67
CA HIS A 438 14.26 -10.02 -15.82
C HIS A 438 13.04 -10.54 -15.08
N GLN A 439 12.18 -11.30 -15.76
CA GLN A 439 11.06 -11.98 -15.12
C GLN A 439 11.54 -12.95 -14.04
N PHE A 440 12.57 -13.75 -14.33
CA PHE A 440 13.13 -14.74 -13.40
C PHE A 440 13.63 -14.12 -12.08
N TYR A 441 14.33 -12.98 -12.14
CA TYR A 441 14.92 -12.34 -10.96
C TYR A 441 14.02 -11.29 -10.30
N LEU A 442 13.28 -10.50 -11.07
CA LEU A 442 12.55 -9.34 -10.55
C LEU A 442 11.12 -9.68 -10.12
N LEU A 443 10.44 -10.67 -10.72
CA LEU A 443 9.08 -11.02 -10.30
C LEU A 443 8.99 -11.40 -8.81
N PRO A 444 9.87 -12.25 -8.25
CA PRO A 444 9.86 -12.54 -6.82
C PRO A 444 10.04 -11.31 -5.93
N ILE A 445 10.90 -10.36 -6.36
CA ILE A 445 11.11 -9.09 -5.64
C ILE A 445 9.83 -8.27 -5.66
N MET A 446 9.17 -8.18 -6.82
CA MET A 446 7.92 -7.47 -6.95
C MET A 446 6.83 -8.10 -6.09
N TYR A 447 6.71 -9.43 -6.02
CA TYR A 447 5.74 -10.09 -5.13
C TYR A 447 5.90 -9.66 -3.68
N MET A 448 7.14 -9.60 -3.21
CA MET A 448 7.44 -9.14 -1.86
C MET A 448 7.09 -7.66 -1.67
N ILE A 449 7.42 -6.79 -2.63
CA ILE A 449 7.07 -5.36 -2.56
C ILE A 449 5.54 -5.19 -2.53
N ILE A 450 4.82 -5.87 -3.41
CA ILE A 450 3.35 -5.79 -3.51
C ILE A 450 2.71 -6.24 -2.20
N LYS A 451 3.04 -7.45 -1.70
CA LYS A 451 2.48 -8.01 -0.45
C LYS A 451 2.63 -7.08 0.75
N ASN A 452 3.67 -6.25 0.75
CA ASN A 452 3.95 -5.32 1.83
C ASN A 452 3.36 -3.93 1.61
N SER A 453 3.07 -3.58 0.36
CA SER A 453 2.42 -2.33 -0.02
C SER A 453 0.89 -2.38 0.14
N ILE A 454 0.30 -3.57 -0.03
CA ILE A 454 -1.10 -3.88 0.26
C ILE A 454 -1.29 -3.96 1.77
#